data_AF-A0A315B2H3-F1
#
_entry.id   AF-A0A315B2H3-F1
#
_cell.length_a   1.000
_cell.length_b   1.000
_cell.length_c   1.000
_cell.angle_alpha   90.00
_cell.angle_beta   90.00
_cell.angle_gamma   90.00
#
_symmetry.space_group_name_H-M   'P 1'
#
loop_
_entity.id
_entity.type
_entity.pdbx_description
1 polymer ?
#
loop_
_entity_poly.entity_id
_entity_poly.type
_entity_poly.pdbx_seq_one_letter_code
_entity_poly.pdbx_strand_id
1 'polypeptide(L)'
;MNTALAKRVLETALLCSTQPVTVRDMRVLFDDALGADTLKVLLEELQFEWAERGLELVSVATGWRFQSRPELRIYLDKLNPEKPPKYTRAVMETLAIIAYRQPVTRGDMEDIRGVTINTQILKQLEDRGWVEVIGHRESVGRPGLYATTRHFLDDLGLSSLDQLPLLNHADGQAAILASLNSPQEDSPQVSLSLDENDISETPDSSEGKTHE
;
A
#
# COMPACT_ATOMS: atom_id res chain seq x y z
N MET A 1 22.68 23.29 -1.23
CA MET A 1 22.58 22.08 -0.37
C MET A 1 23.08 20.89 -1.18
N ASN A 2 23.84 19.96 -0.59
CA ASN A 2 24.33 18.79 -1.31
C ASN A 2 23.16 17.83 -1.58
N THR A 3 22.90 17.51 -2.85
CA THR A 3 21.81 16.62 -3.28
C THR A 3 21.85 15.27 -2.58
N ALA A 4 23.04 14.71 -2.34
CA ALA A 4 23.20 13.45 -1.62
C ALA A 4 22.77 13.53 -0.16
N LEU A 5 23.01 14.68 0.50
CA LEU A 5 22.55 14.90 1.88
C LEU A 5 21.03 15.07 1.92
N ALA A 6 20.45 15.79 0.96
CA ALA A 6 19.00 15.95 0.85
C ALA A 6 18.28 14.60 0.69
N LYS A 7 18.78 13.72 -0.19
CA LYS A 7 18.25 12.35 -0.34
C LYS A 7 18.28 11.55 0.96
N ARG A 8 19.41 11.56 1.68
CA ARG A 8 19.53 10.85 2.97
C ARG A 8 18.56 11.36 4.02
N VAL A 9 18.35 12.68 4.07
CA VAL A 9 17.37 13.30 4.99
C VAL A 9 15.95 12.83 4.62
N LEU A 10 15.59 12.86 3.34
CA LEU A 10 14.28 12.38 2.86
C LEU A 10 14.08 10.89 3.17
N GLU A 11 15.05 10.05 2.83
CA GLU A 11 15.03 8.60 3.10
C GLU A 11 14.82 8.31 4.59
N THR A 12 15.61 8.96 5.44
CA THR A 12 15.52 8.79 6.90
C THR A 12 14.16 9.26 7.43
N ALA A 13 13.68 10.42 7.00
CA ALA A 13 12.39 10.95 7.42
C ALA A 13 11.23 10.03 7.01
N LEU A 14 11.27 9.49 5.80
CA LEU A 14 10.26 8.56 5.28
C LEU A 14 10.29 7.20 5.98
N LEU A 15 11.47 6.68 6.31
CA LEU A 15 11.62 5.41 7.04
C LEU A 15 11.20 5.52 8.51
N CYS A 16 11.45 6.67 9.14
CA CYS A 16 11.06 6.91 10.53
C CYS A 16 9.59 7.33 10.68
N SER A 17 8.93 7.72 9.59
CA SER A 17 7.52 8.13 9.63
C SER A 17 6.59 6.93 9.70
N THR A 18 5.62 6.98 10.61
CA THR A 18 4.54 5.99 10.70
C THR A 18 3.37 6.28 9.76
N GLN A 19 3.35 7.45 9.12
CA GLN A 19 2.27 7.92 8.24
C GLN A 19 2.84 8.43 6.92
N PRO A 20 2.06 8.46 5.83
CA PRO A 20 2.47 9.12 4.59
C PRO A 20 2.86 10.58 4.83
N VAL A 21 3.99 10.99 4.27
CA VAL A 21 4.52 12.35 4.42
C VAL A 21 4.23 13.15 3.15
N THR A 22 3.62 14.33 3.30
CA THR A 22 3.32 15.17 2.14
C THR A 22 4.57 15.87 1.62
N VAL A 23 4.59 16.25 0.33
CA VAL A 23 5.66 17.09 -0.23
C VAL A 23 5.80 18.41 0.55
N ARG A 24 4.69 18.94 1.08
CA ARG A 24 4.69 20.16 1.89
C ARG A 24 5.46 19.95 3.20
N ASP A 25 5.20 18.85 3.91
CA ASP A 25 5.86 18.58 5.18
C ASP A 25 7.34 18.25 4.99
N MET A 26 7.69 17.56 3.89
CA MET A 26 9.09 17.34 3.54
C MET A 26 9.85 18.63 3.24
N ARG A 27 9.20 19.66 2.67
CA ARG A 27 9.83 20.97 2.44
C ARG A 27 10.24 21.66 3.74
N VAL A 28 9.48 21.46 4.82
CA VAL A 28 9.80 22.01 6.14
C VAL A 28 11.12 21.45 6.67
N LEU A 29 11.49 20.21 6.33
CA LEU A 29 12.78 19.60 6.72
C LEU A 29 13.99 20.33 6.12
N PHE A 30 13.77 21.17 5.11
CA PHE A 30 14.79 21.91 4.37
C PHE A 30 14.61 23.43 4.48
N ASP A 31 13.87 23.93 5.47
CA ASP A 31 13.56 25.35 5.64
C ASP A 31 12.98 26.00 4.35
N ASP A 32 12.16 25.25 3.61
CA ASP A 32 11.59 25.65 2.31
C ASP A 32 12.62 25.99 1.20
N ALA A 33 13.91 25.68 1.42
CA ALA A 33 14.98 25.96 0.46
C ALA A 33 14.89 25.12 -0.82
N LEU A 34 14.18 23.98 -0.76
CA LEU A 34 13.93 23.12 -1.91
C LEU A 34 12.50 23.32 -2.45
N GLY A 35 12.41 23.51 -3.77
CA GLY A 35 11.15 23.60 -4.49
C GLY A 35 10.43 22.24 -4.57
N ALA A 36 9.10 22.27 -4.73
CA ALA A 36 8.29 21.06 -4.81
C ALA A 36 8.70 20.15 -5.99
N ASP A 37 9.09 20.73 -7.12
CA ASP A 37 9.53 19.94 -8.29
C ASP A 37 10.88 19.27 -8.05
N THR A 38 11.81 19.95 -7.36
CA THR A 38 13.07 19.34 -6.94
C THR A 38 12.84 18.17 -5.99
N LEU A 39 11.93 18.30 -5.00
CA LEU A 39 11.60 17.18 -4.12
C LEU A 39 11.03 15.99 -4.91
N LYS A 40 10.12 16.23 -5.86
CA LYS A 40 9.54 15.15 -6.68
C LYS A 40 10.62 14.39 -7.44
N VAL A 41 11.55 15.10 -8.08
CA VAL A 41 12.68 14.48 -8.79
C VAL A 41 13.52 13.64 -7.82
N LEU A 42 13.83 14.16 -6.63
CA LEU A 42 14.59 13.41 -5.63
C LEU A 42 13.85 12.17 -5.14
N LEU A 43 12.53 12.24 -4.98
CA LEU A 43 11.69 11.11 -4.56
C LEU A 43 11.58 10.04 -5.66
N GLU A 44 11.46 10.44 -6.92
CA GLU A 44 11.48 9.52 -8.07
C GLU A 44 12.82 8.80 -8.19
N GLU A 45 13.94 9.52 -8.01
CA GLU A 45 15.27 8.91 -7.97
C GLU A 45 15.39 7.93 -6.78
N LEU A 46 14.89 8.30 -5.60
CA LEU A 46 14.91 7.42 -4.43
C LEU A 46 14.04 6.18 -4.61
N GLN A 47 12.90 6.31 -5.29
CA GLN A 47 12.04 5.20 -5.66
C GLN A 47 12.77 4.22 -6.58
N PHE A 48 13.53 4.73 -7.56
CA PHE A 48 14.35 3.89 -8.44
C PHE A 48 15.49 3.19 -7.68
N GLU A 49 16.19 3.89 -6.78
CA GLU A 49 17.26 3.32 -5.95
C GLU A 49 16.77 2.19 -5.01
N TRP A 50 15.51 2.26 -4.59
CA TRP A 50 14.87 1.25 -3.73
C TRP A 50 14.13 0.16 -4.53
N ALA A 51 14.19 0.18 -5.87
CA ALA A 51 13.47 -0.77 -6.72
C ALA A 51 13.93 -2.24 -6.60
N GLU A 52 15.11 -2.51 -6.06
CA GLU A 52 15.62 -3.87 -5.83
C GLU A 52 15.62 -4.29 -4.35
N ARG A 53 15.16 -3.41 -3.45
CA ARG A 53 15.14 -3.67 -2.00
C ARG A 53 13.79 -4.26 -1.56
N GLY A 54 13.75 -4.85 -0.36
CA GLY A 54 12.53 -5.43 0.20
C GLY A 54 11.45 -4.40 0.58
N LEU A 55 11.83 -3.13 0.72
CA LEU A 55 10.90 -2.01 0.85
C LEU A 55 10.85 -1.24 -0.46
N GLU A 56 9.69 -0.67 -0.77
CA GLU A 56 9.47 0.22 -1.90
C GLU A 56 8.93 1.57 -1.44
N LEU A 57 9.33 2.63 -2.13
CA LEU A 57 8.80 3.96 -1.93
C LEU A 57 7.59 4.15 -2.85
N VAL A 58 6.43 4.46 -2.28
CA VAL A 58 5.18 4.65 -3.04
C VAL A 58 4.59 6.03 -2.81
N SER A 59 3.91 6.53 -3.84
CA SER A 59 3.11 7.75 -3.78
C SER A 59 1.64 7.37 -3.65
N VAL A 60 1.05 7.73 -2.51
CA VAL A 60 -0.36 7.53 -2.17
C VAL A 60 -1.10 8.87 -2.13
N ALA A 61 -2.42 8.84 -2.02
CA ALA A 61 -3.25 10.05 -2.08
C ALA A 61 -2.91 11.07 -0.98
N THR A 62 -2.48 10.61 0.20
CA THR A 62 -2.07 11.48 1.32
C THR A 62 -0.59 11.83 1.35
N GLY A 63 0.26 11.25 0.50
CA GLY A 63 1.69 11.59 0.48
C GLY A 63 2.58 10.43 0.02
N TRP A 64 3.83 10.42 0.48
CA TRP A 64 4.79 9.38 0.17
C TRP A 64 5.09 8.54 1.40
N ARG A 65 5.27 7.23 1.23
CA ARG A 65 5.68 6.32 2.31
C ARG A 65 6.50 5.16 1.80
N PHE A 66 7.29 4.57 2.68
CA PHE A 66 7.83 3.23 2.45
C PHE A 66 6.79 2.17 2.82
N GLN A 67 6.72 1.12 2.02
CA GLN A 67 5.93 -0.07 2.31
C GLN A 67 6.72 -1.33 1.95
N SER A 68 6.38 -2.45 2.61
CA SER A 68 6.94 -3.75 2.24
C SER A 68 6.37 -4.24 0.92
N ARG A 69 7.21 -4.90 0.11
CA ARG A 69 6.73 -5.53 -1.12
C ARG A 69 5.67 -6.60 -0.84
N PRO A 70 4.62 -6.70 -1.67
CA PRO A 70 3.58 -7.73 -1.53
C PRO A 70 4.13 -9.16 -1.50
N GLU A 71 5.21 -9.43 -2.23
CA GLU A 71 5.90 -10.73 -2.28
C GLU A 71 6.43 -11.18 -0.91
N LEU A 72 6.80 -10.24 -0.05
CA LEU A 72 7.35 -10.53 1.28
C LEU A 72 6.25 -10.74 2.35
N ARG A 73 4.99 -10.49 2.00
CA ARG A 73 3.86 -10.57 2.94
C ARG A 73 3.73 -11.94 3.60
N ILE A 74 3.99 -13.03 2.88
CA ILE A 74 3.94 -14.41 3.42
C ILE A 74 4.91 -14.63 4.60
N TYR A 75 6.02 -13.88 4.62
CA TYR A 75 6.99 -13.93 5.72
C TYR A 75 6.59 -12.99 6.85
N LEU A 76 6.11 -11.78 6.51
CA LEU A 76 5.73 -10.75 7.48
C LEU A 76 4.46 -11.11 8.26
N ASP A 77 3.51 -11.83 7.65
CA ASP A 77 2.29 -12.32 8.32
C ASP A 77 2.61 -13.25 9.50
N LYS A 78 3.80 -13.87 9.54
CA LYS A 78 4.26 -14.69 10.68
C LYS A 78 4.62 -13.84 11.91
N LEU A 79 4.99 -12.57 11.70
CA LEU A 79 5.40 -11.67 12.77
C LEU A 79 4.19 -11.09 13.53
N ASN A 80 3.04 -10.94 12.84
CA ASN A 80 1.81 -10.44 13.43
C ASN A 80 0.64 -11.39 13.14
N PRO A 81 0.36 -12.36 14.03
CA PRO A 81 -0.62 -13.42 13.78
C PRO A 81 -2.08 -12.96 13.81
N GLU A 82 -2.36 -11.73 14.25
CA GLU A 82 -3.69 -11.14 14.15
C GLU A 82 -4.03 -10.85 12.68
N LYS A 83 -4.74 -11.80 12.06
CA LYS A 83 -5.20 -11.64 10.68
C LYS A 83 -6.17 -10.46 10.62
N PRO A 84 -5.99 -9.51 9.69
CA PRO A 84 -6.96 -8.45 9.49
C PRO A 84 -8.34 -9.05 9.16
N PRO A 85 -9.43 -8.37 9.54
CA PRO A 85 -10.77 -8.86 9.29
C PRO A 85 -10.98 -9.09 7.79
N LYS A 86 -11.37 -10.32 7.41
CA LYS A 86 -11.65 -10.66 6.02
C LYS A 86 -12.98 -10.01 5.60
N TYR A 87 -12.94 -9.18 4.56
CA TYR A 87 -14.16 -8.63 3.96
C TYR A 87 -14.83 -9.68 3.07
N THR A 88 -16.15 -9.76 3.17
CA THR A 88 -16.92 -10.68 2.31
C THR A 88 -16.96 -10.16 0.88
N ARG A 89 -17.22 -11.07 -0.08
CA ARG A 89 -17.41 -10.69 -1.49
C ARG A 89 -18.48 -9.60 -1.68
N ALA A 90 -19.57 -9.64 -0.92
CA ALA A 90 -20.62 -8.64 -1.00
C ALA A 90 -20.15 -7.24 -0.57
N VAL A 91 -19.27 -7.15 0.42
CA VAL A 91 -18.66 -5.88 0.85
C VAL A 91 -17.77 -5.32 -0.27
N MET A 92 -16.91 -6.17 -0.84
CA MET A 92 -16.00 -5.74 -1.91
C MET A 92 -16.72 -5.37 -3.20
N GLU A 93 -17.78 -6.08 -3.57
CA GLU A 93 -18.63 -5.73 -4.72
C GLU A 93 -19.31 -4.37 -4.51
N THR A 94 -19.81 -4.11 -3.30
CA THR A 94 -20.46 -2.83 -2.97
C THR A 94 -19.44 -1.68 -3.03
N LEU A 95 -18.24 -1.88 -2.45
CA LEU A 95 -17.15 -0.91 -2.52
C LEU A 95 -16.73 -0.62 -3.95
N ALA A 96 -16.62 -1.65 -4.79
CA ALA A 96 -16.28 -1.48 -6.20
C ALA A 96 -17.32 -0.61 -6.92
N ILE A 97 -18.62 -0.84 -6.70
CA ILE A 97 -19.66 -0.01 -7.31
C ILE A 97 -19.49 1.46 -6.91
N ILE A 98 -19.22 1.74 -5.63
CA ILE A 98 -19.00 3.10 -5.15
C ILE A 98 -17.77 3.70 -5.85
N ALA A 99 -16.63 3.01 -5.85
CA ALA A 99 -15.38 3.50 -6.44
C ALA A 99 -15.51 3.86 -7.94
N TYR A 100 -16.24 3.06 -8.72
CA TYR A 100 -16.37 3.27 -10.17
C TYR A 100 -17.57 4.12 -10.61
N ARG A 101 -18.56 4.36 -9.74
CA ARG A 101 -19.81 5.05 -10.11
C ARG A 101 -20.13 6.24 -9.22
N GLN A 102 -19.31 6.55 -8.22
CA GLN A 102 -19.54 7.68 -7.33
C GLN A 102 -19.79 8.99 -8.11
N PRO A 103 -20.71 9.85 -7.62
CA PRO A 103 -21.50 9.68 -6.41
C PRO A 103 -22.75 8.80 -6.61
N VAL A 104 -22.95 7.78 -5.77
CA VAL A 104 -24.06 6.81 -5.86
C VAL A 104 -24.94 6.79 -4.62
N THR A 105 -26.23 6.50 -4.78
CA THR A 105 -27.14 6.24 -3.66
C THR A 105 -27.26 4.74 -3.37
N ARG A 106 -27.79 4.38 -2.19
CA ARG A 106 -28.09 2.97 -1.86
C ARG A 106 -28.99 2.30 -2.90
N GLY A 107 -30.00 3.01 -3.39
CA GLY A 107 -30.90 2.50 -4.42
C GLY A 107 -30.16 2.18 -5.71
N ASP A 108 -29.32 3.09 -6.19
CA ASP A 108 -28.54 2.86 -7.41
C ASP A 108 -27.61 1.64 -7.28
N MET A 109 -27.01 1.44 -6.10
CA MET A 109 -26.15 0.29 -5.83
C MET A 109 -26.93 -1.04 -5.82
N GLU A 110 -28.14 -1.04 -5.25
CA GLU A 110 -29.05 -2.20 -5.24
C GLU A 110 -29.53 -2.54 -6.66
N ASP A 111 -29.85 -1.52 -7.47
CA ASP A 111 -30.24 -1.69 -8.87
C ASP A 111 -29.12 -2.30 -9.72
N ILE A 112 -27.86 -1.91 -9.47
CA ILE A 112 -26.68 -2.47 -10.18
C ILE A 112 -26.41 -3.92 -9.74
N ARG A 113 -26.54 -4.25 -8.45
CA ARG A 113 -26.30 -5.62 -7.95
C ARG A 113 -27.46 -6.57 -8.19
N GLY A 114 -28.67 -6.06 -8.40
CA GLY A 114 -29.91 -6.84 -8.51
C GLY A 114 -30.35 -7.49 -7.20
N VAL A 115 -29.74 -7.13 -6.06
CA VAL A 115 -30.06 -7.66 -4.72
C VAL A 115 -29.98 -6.56 -3.67
N THR A 116 -30.79 -6.66 -2.62
CA THR A 116 -30.77 -5.72 -1.48
C THR A 116 -29.40 -5.73 -0.79
N ILE A 117 -28.88 -4.55 -0.48
CA ILE A 117 -27.62 -4.38 0.24
C ILE A 117 -27.93 -4.27 1.73
N ASN A 118 -27.26 -5.07 2.54
CA ASN A 118 -27.38 -4.97 3.99
C ASN A 118 -26.77 -3.63 4.45
N THR A 119 -27.53 -2.82 5.19
CA THR A 119 -27.08 -1.54 5.77
C THR A 119 -25.79 -1.66 6.58
N GLN A 120 -25.53 -2.82 7.19
CA GLN A 120 -24.28 -3.08 7.93
C GLN A 120 -23.03 -3.04 7.03
N ILE A 121 -23.15 -3.35 5.73
CA ILE A 121 -22.03 -3.28 4.79
C ILE A 121 -21.59 -1.82 4.61
N LEU A 122 -22.55 -0.91 4.38
CA LEU A 122 -22.26 0.52 4.22
C LEU A 122 -21.66 1.08 5.51
N LYS A 123 -22.25 0.74 6.66
CA LYS A 123 -21.71 1.14 7.95
C LYS A 123 -20.28 0.62 8.18
N GLN A 124 -19.99 -0.63 7.81
CA GLN A 124 -18.65 -1.20 7.92
C GLN A 124 -17.63 -0.46 7.05
N LEU A 125 -18.02 -0.05 5.84
CA LEU A 125 -17.16 0.73 4.93
C LEU A 125 -16.94 2.16 5.44
N GLU A 126 -17.95 2.77 6.06
CA GLU A 126 -17.87 4.08 6.73
C GLU A 126 -17.01 4.02 8.00
N ASP A 127 -17.21 3.02 8.86
CA ASP A 127 -16.46 2.83 10.11
C ASP A 127 -14.96 2.59 9.82
N ARG A 128 -14.64 1.93 8.70
CA ARG A 128 -13.27 1.78 8.20
C ARG A 128 -12.70 3.07 7.60
N GLY A 129 -13.56 4.03 7.29
CA GLY A 129 -13.22 5.29 6.64
C GLY A 129 -12.96 5.16 5.15
N TRP A 130 -13.40 4.09 4.47
CA TRP A 130 -13.23 3.93 3.02
C TRP A 130 -14.27 4.68 2.21
N VAL A 131 -15.45 4.88 2.78
CA VAL A 131 -16.59 5.53 2.14
C VAL A 131 -17.14 6.60 3.08
N GLU A 132 -17.63 7.70 2.51
CA GLU A 132 -18.34 8.74 3.24
C GLU A 132 -19.59 9.21 2.48
N VAL A 133 -20.52 9.83 3.21
CA VAL A 133 -21.70 10.49 2.62
C VAL A 133 -21.35 11.94 2.30
N ILE A 134 -21.22 12.25 1.01
CA ILE A 134 -20.83 13.59 0.54
C ILE A 134 -22.03 14.54 0.35
N GLY A 135 -23.25 14.04 0.49
CA GLY A 135 -24.47 14.84 0.29
C GLY A 135 -25.72 13.99 0.20
N HIS A 136 -26.82 14.60 -0.23
CA HIS A 136 -28.10 13.92 -0.42
C HIS A 136 -28.68 14.29 -1.78
N ARG A 137 -29.27 13.32 -2.49
CA ARG A 137 -29.93 13.56 -3.78
C ARG A 137 -31.26 14.29 -3.56
N GLU A 138 -31.59 15.25 -4.42
CA GLU A 138 -32.86 15.98 -4.42
C GLU A 138 -34.00 15.16 -5.06
N SER A 139 -34.26 13.98 -4.50
CA SER A 139 -35.36 13.09 -4.88
C SER A 139 -36.22 12.73 -3.67
N VAL A 140 -37.35 12.05 -3.90
CA VAL A 140 -38.23 11.59 -2.82
C VAL A 140 -37.44 10.74 -1.80
N GLY A 141 -37.58 11.07 -0.52
CA GLY A 141 -36.84 10.43 0.57
C GLY A 141 -35.40 10.93 0.79
N ARG A 142 -34.89 11.83 -0.06
CA ARG A 142 -33.55 12.45 0.03
C ARG A 142 -32.44 11.45 0.40
N PRO A 143 -32.17 10.43 -0.43
CA PRO A 143 -31.17 9.42 -0.10
C PRO A 143 -29.75 10.01 -0.08
N GLY A 144 -28.92 9.52 0.83
CA GLY A 144 -27.50 9.88 0.93
C GLY A 144 -26.71 9.44 -0.31
N LEU A 145 -25.76 10.29 -0.72
CA LEU A 145 -24.80 10.05 -1.79
C LEU A 145 -23.47 9.61 -1.20
N TYR A 146 -23.03 8.42 -1.58
CA TYR A 146 -21.80 7.79 -1.11
C TYR A 146 -20.66 8.02 -2.12
N ALA A 147 -19.47 8.28 -1.60
CA ALA A 147 -18.22 8.34 -2.35
C ALA A 147 -17.06 7.75 -1.54
N THR A 148 -15.98 7.38 -2.23
CA THR A 148 -14.73 6.91 -1.61
C THR A 148 -13.93 8.06 -1.03
N THR A 149 -13.15 7.76 0.00
CA THR A 149 -12.29 8.72 0.70
C THR A 149 -10.83 8.62 0.24
N ARG A 150 -9.98 9.53 0.72
CA ARG A 150 -8.52 9.40 0.54
C ARG A 150 -7.93 8.21 1.30
N HIS A 151 -8.51 7.84 2.44
CA HIS A 151 -8.07 6.67 3.21
C HIS A 151 -8.27 5.37 2.42
N PHE A 152 -9.33 5.28 1.61
CA PHE A 152 -9.49 4.18 0.66
C PHE A 152 -8.34 4.13 -0.36
N LEU A 153 -7.97 5.26 -0.95
CA LEU A 153 -6.86 5.33 -1.92
C LEU A 153 -5.53 4.93 -1.27
N ASP A 154 -5.27 5.39 -0.05
CA ASP A 154 -4.05 5.07 0.67
C ASP A 154 -3.94 3.58 1.03
N ASP A 155 -5.03 2.95 1.43
CA ASP A 155 -5.06 1.51 1.70
C ASP A 155 -4.88 0.68 0.41
N LEU A 156 -5.35 1.18 -0.73
CA LEU A 156 -5.11 0.55 -2.04
C LEU A 156 -3.74 0.89 -2.64
N GLY A 157 -2.98 1.81 -2.03
CA GLY A 157 -1.69 2.27 -2.55
C GLY A 157 -1.81 3.11 -3.81
N LEU A 158 -2.95 3.79 -4.02
CA LEU A 158 -3.23 4.63 -5.19
C LEU A 158 -3.08 6.10 -4.84
N SER A 159 -2.63 6.91 -5.80
CA SER A 159 -2.56 8.37 -5.63
C SER A 159 -3.87 9.07 -6.02
N SER A 160 -4.65 8.45 -6.92
CA SER A 160 -5.88 9.01 -7.47
C SER A 160 -6.81 7.91 -7.97
N LEU A 161 -8.09 8.23 -8.11
CA LEU A 161 -9.10 7.30 -8.62
C LEU A 161 -8.88 6.91 -10.08
N ASP A 162 -8.18 7.75 -10.86
CA ASP A 162 -7.86 7.47 -12.26
C ASP A 162 -6.91 6.27 -12.44
N GLN A 163 -6.22 5.88 -11.37
CA GLN A 163 -5.36 4.69 -11.35
C GLN A 163 -6.14 3.39 -11.12
N LEU A 164 -7.45 3.46 -10.87
CA LEU A 164 -8.28 2.27 -10.76
C LEU A 164 -8.31 1.51 -12.10
N PRO A 165 -8.14 0.18 -12.09
CA PRO A 165 -8.19 -0.63 -13.31
C PRO A 165 -9.49 -0.41 -14.08
N LEU A 166 -9.45 -0.20 -15.38
CA LEU A 166 -10.67 -0.05 -16.19
C LEU A 166 -11.47 -1.36 -16.21
N LEU A 167 -12.78 -1.30 -15.94
CA LEU A 167 -13.68 -2.45 -15.88
C LEU A 167 -13.89 -3.20 -17.22
N ASN A 168 -13.22 -2.79 -18.30
CA ASN A 168 -13.44 -3.30 -19.66
C ASN A 168 -12.73 -4.63 -19.95
N HIS A 169 -11.95 -5.17 -19.01
CA HIS A 169 -11.34 -6.49 -19.16
C HIS A 169 -11.78 -7.38 -18.01
N ALA A 170 -12.24 -8.58 -18.36
CA ALA A 170 -12.49 -9.68 -17.41
C ALA A 170 -11.27 -9.96 -16.51
N ASP A 171 -10.08 -9.52 -16.94
CA ASP A 171 -8.81 -9.56 -16.21
C ASP A 171 -8.73 -8.55 -15.06
N GLY A 172 -9.42 -7.41 -15.10
CA GLY A 172 -9.39 -6.37 -14.06
C GLY A 172 -10.09 -6.81 -12.77
N GLN A 173 -11.20 -7.54 -12.89
CA GLN A 173 -11.90 -8.12 -11.74
C GLN A 173 -11.08 -9.25 -11.10
N ALA A 174 -10.39 -10.04 -11.91
CA ALA A 174 -9.50 -11.10 -11.43
C ALA A 174 -8.25 -10.54 -10.73
N ALA A 175 -7.65 -9.45 -11.24
CA ALA A 175 -6.50 -8.81 -10.61
C ALA A 175 -6.85 -8.15 -9.27
N ILE A 176 -8.02 -7.49 -9.17
CA ILE A 176 -8.54 -6.92 -7.93
C ILE A 176 -8.88 -8.04 -6.93
N LEU A 177 -9.53 -9.12 -7.38
CA LEU A 177 -9.83 -10.24 -6.50
C LEU A 177 -8.56 -10.98 -6.06
N ALA A 178 -7.52 -11.07 -6.91
CA ALA A 178 -6.25 -11.70 -6.56
C ALA A 178 -5.39 -10.86 -5.61
N SER A 179 -5.43 -9.52 -5.75
CA SER A 179 -4.77 -8.62 -4.79
C SER A 179 -5.50 -8.57 -3.44
N LEU A 180 -6.81 -8.83 -3.42
CA LEU A 180 -7.63 -8.88 -2.21
C LEU A 180 -7.79 -10.29 -1.61
N ASN A 181 -7.58 -11.34 -2.39
CA ASN A 181 -7.82 -12.74 -2.03
C ASN A 181 -6.66 -13.58 -2.58
N SER A 182 -5.51 -13.52 -1.91
CA SER A 182 -4.39 -14.41 -2.20
C SER A 182 -4.81 -15.87 -1.93
N PRO A 183 -4.58 -16.82 -2.86
CA PRO A 183 -4.89 -18.22 -2.62
C PRO A 183 -4.05 -18.73 -1.45
N GLN A 184 -4.71 -19.03 -0.33
CA GLN A 184 -4.18 -19.95 0.66
C GLN A 184 -4.26 -21.35 0.04
N GLU A 185 -3.33 -21.71 -0.83
CA GLU A 185 -3.09 -23.12 -1.13
C GLU A 185 -1.99 -23.66 -0.22
N ASP A 186 -2.24 -24.88 0.25
CA ASP A 186 -1.54 -25.61 1.29
C ASP A 186 -0.02 -25.63 1.14
N SER A 187 0.64 -25.68 2.29
CA SER A 187 2.10 -25.69 2.41
C SER A 187 2.72 -26.94 1.77
N PRO A 188 3.85 -26.80 1.05
CA PRO A 188 4.90 -27.81 1.09
C PRO A 188 6.07 -27.28 1.91
N GLN A 189 6.49 -28.05 2.92
CA GLN A 189 7.70 -27.80 3.68
C GLN A 189 8.91 -27.71 2.73
N VAL A 190 9.55 -26.55 2.67
CA VAL A 190 10.87 -26.40 2.05
C VAL A 190 11.90 -26.40 3.16
N SER A 191 12.58 -27.53 3.32
CA SER A 191 13.80 -27.66 4.11
C SER A 191 14.94 -26.93 3.41
N LEU A 192 15.36 -25.80 3.95
CA LEU A 192 16.61 -25.14 3.55
C LEU A 192 17.78 -25.80 4.27
N SER A 193 18.52 -26.65 3.55
CA SER A 193 19.91 -26.98 3.90
C SER A 193 20.79 -25.82 3.41
N LEU A 194 21.32 -25.05 4.35
CA LEU A 194 22.37 -24.07 4.07
C LEU A 194 23.69 -24.85 3.96
N ASP A 195 24.26 -24.89 2.75
CA ASP A 195 25.65 -25.30 2.56
C ASP A 195 26.54 -24.27 3.27
N GLU A 196 27.14 -24.68 4.38
CA GLU A 196 28.28 -23.98 4.97
C GLU A 196 29.51 -24.26 4.11
N ASN A 197 29.89 -23.29 3.29
CA ASN A 197 31.29 -23.03 2.99
C ASN A 197 31.43 -21.59 2.53
N ASP A 198 32.04 -20.78 3.39
CA ASP A 198 33.28 -20.04 3.07
C ASP A 198 33.31 -18.70 3.78
N ILE A 199 33.77 -18.68 5.05
CA ILE A 199 34.48 -17.51 5.58
C ILE A 199 35.45 -17.93 6.68
N SER A 200 36.73 -18.10 6.35
CA SER A 200 37.82 -17.52 7.15
C SER A 200 39.17 -17.68 6.45
N GLU A 201 39.52 -16.72 5.60
CA GLU A 201 40.92 -16.28 5.51
C GLU A 201 41.11 -15.11 6.47
N THR A 202 42.04 -15.24 7.41
CA THR A 202 42.95 -14.13 7.74
C THR A 202 44.35 -14.68 8.02
N PRO A 203 45.41 -14.04 7.51
CA PRO A 203 46.80 -14.40 7.78
C PRO A 203 47.31 -13.65 9.03
N ASP A 204 48.26 -14.24 9.79
CA ASP A 204 49.58 -13.65 10.06
C ASP A 204 50.46 -14.55 10.96
N SER A 205 51.73 -14.62 10.55
CA SER A 205 53.00 -15.00 11.18
C SER A 205 53.07 -15.33 12.69
N SER A 206 53.71 -16.45 13.03
CA SER A 206 54.91 -16.45 13.90
C SER A 206 55.55 -17.84 14.08
N GLU A 207 56.87 -17.80 13.94
CA GLU A 207 57.96 -18.73 14.31
C GLU A 207 57.70 -19.91 15.27
N GLY A 208 58.39 -21.03 15.00
CA GLY A 208 59.15 -21.71 16.07
C GLY A 208 59.19 -23.24 16.07
N LYS A 209 60.37 -23.78 15.71
CA LYS A 209 61.06 -24.98 16.25
C LYS A 209 60.47 -26.39 15.98
N THR A 210 61.15 -27.24 15.21
CA THR A 210 62.24 -28.21 15.55
C THR A 210 61.78 -29.54 16.18
N HIS A 211 62.36 -30.64 15.65
CA HIS A 211 62.42 -32.03 16.14
C HIS A 211 61.14 -32.86 15.96
N GLU A 212 61.17 -34.10 15.47
CA GLU A 212 62.21 -35.15 15.42
C GLU A 212 61.97 -36.08 14.21
#